data_AF-A0A3C1Y7B3-F1
#
_entry.id   AF-A0A3C1Y7B3-F1
#
_cell.length_a   1.000
_cell.length_b   1.000
_cell.length_c   1.000
_cell.angle_alpha   90.00
_cell.angle_beta   90.00
_cell.angle_gamma   90.00
#
_symmetry.space_group_name_H-M   'P 1'
#
loop_
_entity.id
_entity.type
_entity.pdbx_description
1 polymer ?
#
loop_
_entity_poly.entity_id
_entity_poly.type
_entity_poly.pdbx_seq_one_letter_code
_entity_poly.pdbx_strand_id
1 'polypeptide(L)'
;MFRRGLGNTTMLMKELNQIEYENLREEGARLIGRVIPYDSSLGTIYYMVSPDQENFCATEILDTLLLTHPHLRGQFDVIRHWTIPEIVTIKYNEL
;
A
#
# COMPACT_ATOMS: atom_id res chain seq x y z
N MET A 1 -29.50 -6.85 -18.65
CA MET A 1 -28.17 -6.47 -19.19
C MET A 1 -27.44 -5.72 -18.09
N PHE A 2 -26.28 -6.24 -17.69
CA PHE A 2 -25.53 -5.88 -16.50
C PHE A 2 -25.01 -4.43 -16.52
N ARG A 3 -25.29 -3.67 -15.45
CA ARG A 3 -24.33 -2.71 -14.89
C ARG A 3 -24.29 -2.93 -13.38
N ARG A 4 -23.28 -3.70 -12.97
CA ARG A 4 -22.94 -4.03 -11.58
C ARG A 4 -22.52 -2.76 -10.84
N GLY A 5 -23.00 -2.64 -9.60
CA GLY A 5 -22.40 -2.01 -8.42
C GLY A 5 -21.50 -0.78 -8.59
N LEU A 6 -22.03 0.39 -8.25
CA LEU A 6 -21.26 1.45 -7.58
C LEU A 6 -21.59 1.36 -6.08
N GLY A 7 -21.14 0.26 -5.47
CA GLY A 7 -21.12 0.13 -4.01
C GLY A 7 -19.81 0.74 -3.51
N ASN A 8 -19.91 1.85 -2.80
CA ASN A 8 -18.93 2.46 -1.90
C ASN A 8 -17.48 2.58 -2.38
N THR A 9 -17.04 3.83 -2.51
CA THR A 9 -15.64 4.25 -2.47
C THR A 9 -15.04 3.86 -1.12
N THR A 10 -14.72 2.58 -0.93
CA THR A 10 -14.09 2.11 0.29
C THR A 10 -12.61 2.46 0.19
N MET A 11 -12.27 3.71 0.55
CA MET A 11 -10.91 4.08 0.96
C MET A 11 -10.63 3.30 2.26
N LEU A 12 -10.27 2.02 2.10
CA LEU A 12 -10.04 1.07 3.19
C LEU A 12 -8.59 1.10 3.70
N MET A 13 -7.68 1.70 2.92
CA MET A 13 -6.28 1.82 3.25
C MET A 13 -5.98 3.20 3.82
N LYS A 14 -5.35 3.22 5.00
CA LYS A 14 -4.98 4.44 5.70
C LYS A 14 -3.48 4.68 5.54
N GLU A 15 -3.10 5.84 5.03
CA GLU A 15 -1.71 6.31 5.08
C GLU A 15 -1.34 6.66 6.53
N LEU A 16 -0.18 6.18 6.96
CA LEU A 16 0.37 6.41 8.28
C LEU A 16 1.59 7.32 8.19
N ASN A 17 1.82 8.11 9.23
CA ASN A 17 3.13 8.72 9.41
C ASN A 17 4.12 7.69 9.95
N GLN A 18 5.42 7.97 9.79
CA GLN A 18 6.47 7.09 10.30
C GLN A 18 6.30 6.77 11.79
N ILE A 19 6.03 7.78 12.63
CA ILE A 19 5.85 7.59 14.08
C ILE A 19 4.65 6.68 14.38
N GLU A 20 3.51 6.88 13.70
CA GLU A 20 2.33 6.02 13.88
C GLU A 20 2.64 4.57 13.49
N TYR A 21 3.35 4.39 12.38
CA TYR A 21 3.76 3.07 11.91
C TYR A 21 4.69 2.36 12.89
N GLU A 22 5.70 3.06 13.42
CA GLU A 22 6.65 2.48 14.37
C GLU A 22 5.96 2.07 15.66
N ASN A 23 5.08 2.92 16.21
CA ASN A 23 4.27 2.56 17.38
C ASN A 23 3.43 1.30 17.13
N LEU A 24 2.69 1.26 16.01
CA LEU A 24 1.87 0.10 15.65
C LEU A 24 2.70 -1.17 15.45
N ARG A 25 3.91 -1.03 14.89
CA ARG A 25 4.85 -2.14 14.71
C ARG A 25 5.36 -2.66 16.05
N GLU A 26 5.69 -1.77 16.98
CA GLU A 26 6.09 -2.14 18.35
C GLU A 26 4.95 -2.80 19.13
N GLU A 27 3.70 -2.37 18.90
CA GLU A 27 2.49 -2.99 19.44
C GLU A 27 2.14 -4.34 18.78
N GLY A 28 2.83 -4.73 17.70
CA GLY A 28 2.62 -6.00 17.00
C GLY A 28 1.44 -6.00 16.04
N ALA A 29 1.05 -4.83 15.52
CA ALA A 29 0.04 -4.72 14.48
C ALA A 29 0.46 -5.51 13.23
N ARG A 30 -0.47 -6.31 12.69
CA ARG A 30 -0.19 -7.18 11.54
C ARG A 30 -0.46 -6.50 10.20
N LEU A 31 -1.58 -5.80 10.08
CA LEU A 31 -2.08 -5.22 8.82
C LEU A 31 -1.42 -3.88 8.45
N ILE A 32 -0.13 -3.77 8.72
CA ILE A 32 0.68 -2.58 8.41
C ILE A 32 1.80 -2.93 7.43
N GLY A 33 2.13 -1.96 6.59
CA GLY A 33 3.16 -2.11 5.59
C GLY A 33 3.78 -0.77 5.22
N ARG A 34 4.79 -0.85 4.36
CA ARG A 34 5.44 0.35 3.81
C ARG A 34 5.82 0.14 2.35
N VAL A 35 5.80 1.22 1.59
CA VAL A 35 6.24 1.26 0.21
C VAL A 35 7.48 2.13 0.15
N ILE A 36 8.57 1.53 -0.31
CA ILE A 36 9.86 2.20 -0.46
C ILE A 36 10.05 2.48 -1.95
N PRO A 37 9.92 3.73 -2.41
CA PRO A 37 10.31 4.11 -3.75
C PRO A 37 11.83 4.00 -3.91
N TYR A 38 12.28 3.55 -5.08
CA TYR A 38 13.71 3.59 -5.45
C TYR A 38 14.13 4.99 -5.88
N ASP A 39 13.16 5.84 -6.24
CA ASP A 39 13.42 7.25 -6.51
C ASP A 39 13.60 7.99 -5.18
N SER A 40 14.81 8.51 -4.95
CA SER A 40 15.15 9.24 -3.71
C SER A 40 14.38 10.55 -3.53
N SER A 41 13.64 11.02 -4.54
CA SER A 41 12.80 12.21 -4.44
C SER A 41 11.47 11.93 -3.74
N LEU A 42 11.08 10.66 -3.62
CA LEU A 42 9.85 10.23 -2.96
C LEU A 42 10.17 9.66 -1.57
N GLY A 43 9.40 10.10 -0.57
CA GLY A 43 9.50 9.55 0.77
C GLY A 43 8.97 8.12 0.84
N THR A 44 9.39 7.36 1.85
CA THR A 44 8.75 6.07 2.17
C THR A 44 7.31 6.32 2.59
N ILE A 45 6.37 5.59 2.00
CA ILE A 45 4.95 5.69 2.31
C ILE A 45 4.61 4.56 3.27
N TYR A 46 4.09 4.90 4.46
CA TYR A 46 3.64 3.91 5.43
C TYR A 46 2.13 3.80 5.35
N TYR A 47 1.61 2.59 5.53
CA TYR A 47 0.18 2.37 5.38
C TYR A 47 -0.33 1.26 6.30
N MET A 48 -1.63 1.30 6.54
CA MET A 48 -2.41 0.28 7.21
C MET A 48 -3.56 -0.15 6.29
N VAL A 49 -3.75 -1.45 6.14
CA VAL A 49 -4.89 -2.01 5.41
C VAL A 49 -6.00 -2.37 6.39
N SER A 50 -7.25 -2.28 5.96
CA SER A 50 -8.37 -2.82 6.72
C SER A 50 -8.37 -4.37 6.67
N PRO A 51 -9.01 -5.06 7.62
CA PRO A 51 -9.13 -6.52 7.60
C PRO A 51 -9.72 -7.06 6.29
N ASP A 52 -10.69 -6.35 5.71
CA ASP A 52 -11.29 -6.70 4.41
C ASP A 52 -10.28 -6.68 3.24
N GLN A 53 -9.13 -6.04 3.43
CA GLN A 53 -8.05 -5.91 2.46
C GLN A 53 -6.82 -6.74 2.84
N GLU A 54 -6.89 -7.64 3.82
CA GLU A 54 -5.73 -8.47 4.20
C GLU A 54 -5.20 -9.29 3.01
N ASN A 55 -6.09 -9.62 2.07
CA ASN A 55 -5.80 -10.40 0.86
C ASN A 55 -5.20 -9.55 -0.27
N PHE A 56 -5.05 -8.23 -0.09
CA PHE A 56 -4.50 -7.37 -1.13
C PHE A 56 -3.07 -7.77 -1.46
N CYS A 57 -2.83 -7.99 -2.76
CA CYS A 57 -1.51 -8.21 -3.30
C CYS A 57 -0.72 -6.90 -3.31
N ALA A 58 0.61 -6.99 -3.36
CA ALA A 58 1.49 -5.83 -3.39
C ALA A 58 1.14 -4.83 -4.52
N THR A 59 0.69 -5.33 -5.67
CA THR A 59 0.23 -4.49 -6.78
C THR A 59 -1.05 -3.73 -6.44
N GLU A 60 -2.03 -4.37 -5.79
CA GLU A 60 -3.30 -3.73 -5.40
C GLU A 60 -3.08 -2.65 -4.33
N ILE A 61 -2.13 -2.88 -3.41
CA ILE A 61 -1.66 -1.88 -2.45
C ILE A 61 -1.10 -0.66 -3.20
N LEU A 62 -0.21 -0.89 -4.16
CA LEU A 62 0.41 0.18 -4.93
C LEU A 62 -0.61 0.93 -5.80
N ASP A 63 -1.53 0.22 -6.46
CA ASP A 63 -2.65 0.79 -7.24
C ASP A 63 -3.52 1.69 -6.35
N THR A 64 -3.81 1.25 -5.13
CA THR A 64 -4.58 2.04 -4.17
C THR A 64 -3.83 3.32 -3.78
N LEU A 65 -2.52 3.25 -3.56
CA LEU A 65 -1.70 4.44 -3.28
C LEU A 65 -1.58 5.35 -4.49
N LEU A 66 -1.56 4.82 -5.71
CA LEU A 66 -1.54 5.59 -6.96
C LEU A 66 -2.81 6.42 -7.15
N LEU A 67 -3.96 6.00 -6.61
CA LEU A 67 -5.18 6.82 -6.62
C LEU A 67 -5.01 8.11 -5.80
N THR A 68 -4.24 8.07 -4.72
CA THR A 68 -3.93 9.25 -3.88
C THR A 68 -2.72 10.01 -4.40
N HIS A 69 -1.74 9.30 -4.98
CA HIS A 69 -0.47 9.83 -5.46
C HIS A 69 -0.28 9.52 -6.95
N PRO A 70 -1.00 10.21 -7.86
CA PRO A 70 -1.01 9.91 -9.30
C PRO A 70 0.35 10.11 -10.00
N HIS A 71 1.32 10.70 -9.31
CA HIS A 71 2.67 10.95 -9.81
C HIS A 71 3.70 9.88 -9.40
N LEU A 72 3.31 8.84 -8.66
CA LEU A 72 4.23 7.74 -8.34
C LEU A 72 4.54 6.97 -9.63
N ARG A 73 5.78 7.07 -10.09
CA ARG A 73 6.31 6.31 -11.24
C ARG A 73 7.67 5.74 -10.87
N GLY A 74 8.04 4.61 -11.47
CA GLY A 74 9.33 3.97 -11.26
C GLY A 74 9.25 2.65 -10.51
N GLN A 75 10.26 2.35 -9.70
CA GLN A 75 10.39 1.07 -9.00
C GLN A 75 10.10 1.25 -7.51
N PHE A 76 9.36 0.31 -6.94
CA PHE A 76 8.90 0.33 -5.56
C PHE A 76 9.10 -1.03 -4.90
N ASP A 77 9.57 -1.05 -3.66
CA ASP A 77 9.49 -2.22 -2.79
C ASP A 77 8.29 -2.09 -1.88
N VAL A 78 7.32 -2.99 -2.05
CA VAL A 78 6.12 -3.05 -1.23
C VAL A 78 6.32 -4.10 -0.15
N ILE A 79 6.27 -3.65 1.11
CA ILE A 79 6.48 -4.46 2.31
C ILE A 79 5.14 -4.66 3.00
N ARG A 80 4.79 -5.91 3.30
CA ARG A 80 3.56 -6.33 3.98
C ARG A 80 3.90 -7.26 5.15
N HIS A 81 3.80 -6.76 6.38
CA HIS A 81 4.27 -7.49 7.56
C HIS A 81 3.39 -8.69 7.99
N TRP A 82 2.25 -8.90 7.35
CA TRP A 82 1.33 -10.00 7.67
C TRP A 82 1.37 -11.18 6.71
N THR A 83 2.19 -11.14 5.65
CA THR A 83 2.17 -12.14 4.56
C THR A 83 3.57 -12.50 4.07
N ILE A 84 3.69 -13.65 3.40
CA ILE A 84 4.92 -14.15 2.80
C ILE A 84 4.71 -14.25 1.27
N PRO A 85 5.62 -13.72 0.42
CA PRO A 85 6.81 -12.94 0.78
C PRO A 85 6.44 -11.57 1.36
N GLU A 86 7.21 -11.15 2.37
CA GLU A 86 7.02 -9.87 3.06
C GLU A 86 7.33 -8.69 2.13
N ILE A 87 8.29 -8.85 1.21
CA ILE A 87 8.74 -7.79 0.30
C ILE A 87 8.49 -8.22 -1.14
N VAL A 88 7.87 -7.34 -1.93
CA VAL A 88 7.65 -7.52 -3.36
C VAL A 88 8.09 -6.26 -4.10
N THR A 89 9.06 -6.42 -5.00
CA THR A 89 9.52 -5.35 -5.88
C THR A 89 8.60 -5.23 -7.09
N ILE A 90 8.05 -4.05 -7.32
CA ILE A 90 7.17 -3.74 -8.45
C ILE A 90 7.80 -2.61 -9.26
N LYS A 91 7.85 -2.80 -10.59
CA LYS A 91 8.26 -1.76 -11.54
C LYS A 91 7.04 -1.20 -12.21
N TYR A 92 6.67 0.01 -11.83
CA TYR A 92 5.62 0.80 -12.45
C TYR A 92 6.25 1.73 -13.50
N ASN A 93 6.59 1.15 -14.64
CA ASN A 93 7.08 1.89 -15.79
C ASN A 93 5.87 2.25 -16.64
N GLU A 94 5.49 3.52 -16.71
CA GLU A 94 4.62 3.96 -17.79
C GLU A 94 5.36 3.77 -19.12
N LEU A 95 4.71 3.08 -20.04
CA LEU A 95 5.08 3.04 -21.46
C LEU A 95 4.81 4.40 -22.11
#